data_AF-A0A061DD82-F1
#
_entry.id   AF-A0A061DD82-F1
#
_cell.length_a   1.000
_cell.length_b   1.000
_cell.length_c   1.000
_cell.angle_alpha   90.00
_cell.angle_beta   90.00
_cell.angle_gamma   90.00
#
_symmetry.space_group_name_H-M   'P 1'
#
loop_
_entity.id
_entity.type
_entity.pdbx_description
1 polymer ?
#
loop_
_entity_poly.entity_id
_entity_poly.type
_entity_poly.pdbx_seq_one_letter_code
_entity_poly.pdbx_strand_id
1 'polypeptide(L)'
;MKLQVPNFLLDPSNPAGYTVRTVTDFINDSTRLVRKCTKPDKKEYTRILRACSIGFFIMGIIGYMVKLMFIPVNNILVGMPS
;
A
#
# COMPACT_ATOMS: atom_id res chain seq x y z
N MET A 1 4.83 -12.71 -18.58
CA MET A 1 6.02 -11.86 -18.74
C MET A 1 7.21 -12.79 -18.89
N LYS A 2 7.61 -13.15 -20.11
CA LYS A 2 8.88 -13.86 -20.32
C LYS A 2 9.97 -12.81 -20.27
N LEU A 3 10.51 -12.55 -19.08
CA LEU A 3 11.74 -11.79 -18.95
C LEU A 3 12.79 -12.57 -19.73
N GLN A 4 13.35 -11.99 -20.79
CA GLN A 4 14.44 -12.60 -21.55
C GLN A 4 15.71 -12.46 -20.71
N VAL A 5 15.80 -13.26 -19.64
CA VAL A 5 16.94 -13.25 -18.73
C VAL A 5 18.14 -13.83 -19.49
N PRO A 6 19.30 -13.14 -19.54
CA PRO A 6 20.49 -13.67 -20.21
C PRO A 6 20.87 -15.04 -19.64
N ASN A 7 21.25 -15.98 -20.50
CA ASN A 7 21.55 -17.38 -20.15
C ASN A 7 22.63 -17.54 -19.06
N PHE A 8 23.43 -16.50 -18.81
CA PHE A 8 24.40 -16.43 -17.71
C PHE A 8 23.78 -16.48 -16.30
N LEU A 9 22.52 -16.03 -16.15
CA LEU A 9 21.77 -16.12 -14.89
C LEU A 9 20.97 -17.42 -14.74
N LEU A 10 20.99 -18.28 -15.76
CA LEU A 10 20.44 -19.64 -15.70
C LEU A 10 21.52 -20.69 -15.39
N ASP A 11 22.79 -20.27 -15.31
CA ASP A 11 23.91 -21.16 -15.02
C ASP A 11 24.01 -21.41 -13.49
N PRO A 12 23.87 -22.67 -13.04
CA PRO A 12 23.92 -23.04 -11.62
C PRO A 12 25.32 -22.93 -11.00
N SER A 13 26.37 -22.68 -11.79
CA SER A 13 27.75 -22.56 -11.29
C SER A 13 28.10 -21.19 -10.69
N ASN A 14 27.23 -20.18 -10.85
CA ASN A 14 27.48 -18.80 -10.42
C ASN A 14 26.49 -18.37 -9.30
N PRO A 15 26.95 -17.79 -8.16
CA PRO A 15 26.07 -17.36 -7.05
C PRO A 15 24.94 -16.42 -7.50
N ALA A 16 25.16 -15.59 -8.52
CA ALA A 16 24.11 -14.74 -9.08
C ALA A 16 22.97 -15.54 -9.74
N GLY A 17 23.26 -16.66 -10.40
CA GLY A 17 22.24 -17.50 -11.05
C GLY A 17 21.28 -18.17 -10.06
N TYR A 18 21.80 -18.65 -8.92
CA TYR A 18 20.98 -19.23 -7.86
C TYR A 18 19.96 -18.22 -7.31
N THR A 19 20.41 -17.01 -6.98
CA THR A 19 19.53 -15.96 -6.44
C THR A 19 18.42 -15.55 -7.40
N VAL A 20 18.74 -15.42 -8.70
CA VAL A 20 17.77 -15.03 -9.73
C VAL A 20 16.71 -16.11 -9.94
N ARG A 21 17.10 -17.39 -9.86
CA ARG A 21 16.18 -18.52 -9.96
C ARG A 21 15.26 -18.60 -8.74
N THR A 22 15.79 -18.45 -7.52
CA THR A 22 14.99 -18.38 -6.28
C THR A 22 13.95 -17.27 -6.33
N VAL A 23 14.31 -16.07 -6.78
CA VAL A 23 13.36 -14.95 -6.91
C VAL A 23 12.29 -15.25 -7.95
N THR A 24 12.67 -15.87 -9.07
CA THR A 24 11.73 -16.23 -10.14
C THR A 24 10.72 -17.29 -9.68
N ASP A 25 11.20 -18.34 -9.00
CA ASP A 25 10.35 -19.38 -8.43
C ASP A 25 9.43 -18.81 -7.34
N PHE A 26 9.95 -17.91 -6.48
CA PHE A 26 9.14 -17.22 -5.48
C PHE A 26 8.02 -16.37 -6.09
N ILE A 27 8.30 -15.63 -7.16
CA ILE A 27 7.27 -14.84 -7.87
C ILE A 27 6.21 -15.78 -8.47
N ASN A 28 6.63 -16.89 -9.08
CA ASN A 28 5.69 -17.88 -9.63
C ASN A 28 4.79 -18.47 -8.54
N ASP A 29 5.34 -18.86 -7.41
CA ASP A 29 4.55 -19.39 -6.28
C ASP A 29 3.64 -18.32 -5.66
N SER A 30 4.12 -17.08 -5.53
CA SER A 30 3.32 -15.94 -5.07
C SER A 30 2.11 -15.69 -5.96
N THR A 31 2.29 -15.74 -7.29
CA THR A 31 1.15 -15.58 -8.21
C THR A 31 0.16 -16.74 -8.12
N ARG A 32 0.64 -17.96 -7.85
CA ARG A 32 -0.22 -19.14 -7.61
C ARG A 32 -1.06 -18.97 -6.35
N LEU A 33 -0.46 -18.46 -5.28
CA LEU A 33 -1.15 -18.17 -4.02
C LEU A 33 -2.26 -17.14 -4.22
N VAL A 34 -1.94 -15.98 -4.81
CA VAL A 34 -2.92 -14.90 -5.05
C VAL A 34 -4.08 -15.32 -5.95
N ARG A 35 -3.85 -16.28 -6.85
CA ARG A 35 -4.91 -16.88 -7.68
C ARG A 35 -5.81 -17.85 -6.90
N LYS A 36 -5.28 -18.50 -5.85
CA LYS A 36 -6.03 -19.40 -4.97
C LYS A 36 -6.89 -18.64 -3.96
N CYS A 37 -6.50 -17.41 -3.60
CA CYS A 37 -7.28 -16.54 -2.71
C CYS A 37 -8.65 -16.21 -3.32
N THR A 38 -9.70 -16.31 -2.50
CA THR A 38 -11.05 -15.86 -2.87
C THR A 38 -11.03 -14.36 -3.12
N LYS A 39 -11.33 -13.94 -4.35
CA LYS A 39 -11.43 -12.52 -4.68
C LYS A 39 -12.78 -12.00 -4.17
N PRO A 40 -12.82 -10.85 -3.49
CA PRO A 40 -14.06 -10.27 -3.01
C PRO A 40 -14.99 -9.99 -4.20
N ASP A 41 -16.27 -10.33 -4.05
CA ASP A 41 -17.27 -10.03 -5.07
C ASP A 41 -17.55 -8.51 -5.14
N LYS A 42 -18.13 -8.03 -6.25
CA LYS A 42 -18.49 -6.62 -6.46
C LYS A 42 -19.36 -6.07 -5.32
N LYS A 43 -20.27 -6.89 -4.78
CA LYS A 43 -21.15 -6.50 -3.67
C LYS A 43 -20.39 -6.32 -2.36
N GLU A 44 -19.47 -7.23 -2.05
CA GLU A 44 -18.64 -7.15 -0.84
C GLU A 44 -17.68 -5.97 -0.91
N TYR A 45 -17.04 -5.77 -2.06
CA TYR A 45 -16.16 -4.64 -2.29
C TYR A 45 -16.87 -3.31 -2.11
N THR A 46 -18.08 -3.16 -2.65
CA THR A 46 -18.89 -1.94 -2.50
C THR A 46 -19.27 -1.68 -1.04
N ARG A 47 -19.59 -2.73 -0.27
CA ARG A 47 -19.90 -2.61 1.16
C ARG A 47 -18.69 -2.12 1.95
N ILE A 48 -17.52 -2.69 1.69
CA ILE A 48 -16.26 -2.30 2.35
C ILE A 48 -15.90 -0.86 1.97
N LEU A 49 -15.96 -0.52 0.67
CA LEU A 49 -15.71 0.84 0.19
C LEU A 49 -16.62 1.86 0.86
N ARG A 50 -17.92 1.56 1.00
CA ARG A 50 -18.87 2.45 1.66
C ARG A 50 -18.52 2.67 3.14
N ALA A 51 -18.17 1.60 3.86
CA ALA A 51 -17.77 1.72 5.26
C ALA A 51 -16.47 2.54 5.40
N CYS A 52 -15.49 2.26 4.53
CA CYS A 52 -14.19 2.94 4.54
C CYS A 52 -14.31 4.41 4.14
N SER A 53 -15.15 4.74 3.15
CA SER A 53 -15.36 6.13 2.71
C SER A 53 -16.00 6.99 3.80
N ILE A 54 -16.96 6.44 4.54
CA ILE A 54 -17.57 7.12 5.70
C ILE A 54 -16.52 7.36 6.79
N GLY A 55 -15.72 6.34 7.12
CA GLY A 55 -14.64 6.48 8.10
C GLY A 55 -13.61 7.53 7.69
N PHE A 56 -13.17 7.52 6.44
CA PHE A 56 -12.23 8.51 5.90
C PHE A 56 -12.81 9.93 5.97
N PHE A 57 -14.09 10.09 5.63
CA PHE A 57 -14.75 11.38 5.67
C PHE A 57 -14.87 11.94 7.09
N ILE A 58 -15.25 11.10 8.07
CA ILE A 58 -15.32 11.49 9.48
C ILE A 58 -13.94 11.90 10.00
N MET A 59 -12.91 11.09 9.76
CA MET A 59 -11.54 11.40 10.20
C MET A 59 -11.00 12.66 9.53
N GLY A 60 -11.30 12.86 8.25
CA GLY A 60 -10.93 14.07 7.51
C GLY A 60 -11.60 15.33 8.05
N ILE A 61 -12.92 15.28 8.31
CA ILE A 61 -13.66 16.42 8.87
C ILE A 61 -13.15 16.77 10.26
N ILE A 62 -13.00 15.77 11.14
CA ILE A 62 -12.52 16.01 12.51
C ILE A 62 -11.14 16.67 12.46
N GLY A 63 -10.21 16.13 11.66
CA GLY A 63 -8.87 16.72 11.51
C GLY A 63 -8.91 18.16 10.97
N TYR A 64 -9.79 18.46 10.02
CA TYR A 64 -9.94 19.80 9.47
C TYR A 64 -10.49 20.79 10.50
N MET A 65 -11.55 20.42 11.22
CA MET A 65 -12.17 21.29 12.24
C MET A 65 -11.23 21.57 13.41
N VAL A 66 -10.52 20.53 13.87
CA VAL A 66 -9.50 20.65 14.92
C VAL A 66 -8.40 21.62 14.48
N LYS A 67 -7.88 21.47 13.26
CA LYS A 67 -6.84 22.35 12.73
C LYS A 67 -7.34 23.79 12.56
N LEU A 68 -8.56 23.98 12.07
CA LEU A 68 -9.19 25.30 11.96
C LEU A 68 -9.32 26.00 13.31
N MET A 69 -9.71 25.28 14.38
CA MET A 69 -9.82 25.86 15.72
C MET A 69 -8.46 26.28 16.27
N PHE A 70 -7.41 25.51 15.98
CA PHE A 70 -6.08 25.80 16.52
C PHE A 70 -5.34 26.97 15.84
N ILE A 71 -5.62 27.28 14.58
CA ILE A 71 -5.02 28.43 13.87
C ILE A 71 -5.26 29.77 14.60
N PRO A 72 -6.51 30.18 14.92
CA PRO A 72 -6.77 31.42 15.63
C PRO A 72 -6.26 31.37 17.07
N VAL A 73 -6.37 30.21 17.75
CA VAL A 73 -5.87 30.04 19.12
C VAL A 73 -4.36 30.27 19.19
N ASN A 74 -3.60 29.68 18.26
CA ASN A 74 -2.15 29.88 18.19
C ASN A 74 -1.79 31.33 17.83
N ASN A 75 -2.55 31.99 16.94
CA ASN A 75 -2.34 33.39 16.59
C ASN A 75 -2.59 34.35 17.78
N ILE A 76 -3.63 34.09 18.59
CA ILE A 76 -3.93 34.87 19.80
C ILE A 76 -2.86 34.66 20.88
N LEU A 77 -2.42 33.41 21.07
CA LEU A 77 -1.47 33.05 22.14
C LEU A 77 -0.03 33.49 21.81
N VAL A 78 0.42 33.31 20.56
CA VAL A 78 1.79 33.65 20.16
C VAL A 78 1.95 35.13 19.80
N GLY A 79 0.85 35.81 19.47
CA GLY A 79 0.82 37.22 19.09
C GLY A 79 0.71 38.20 20.26
N MET A 80 0.70 37.74 21.50
CA MET A 80 0.70 38.59 22.69
C MET A 80 2.16 38.87 23.10
N PRO A 81 2.72 40.07 22.82
CA PRO A 81 4.06 40.40 23.26
C PRO A 81 4.04 40.64 24.77
N SER A 82 4.71 39.76 25.52
CA SER A 82 5.28 40.09 26.82
C SER A 82 6.80 40.11 26.72
#